data_AF-A0A2S0KB25-F1
#
_entry.id   AF-A0A2S0KB25-F1
#
_cell.length_a   1.000
_cell.length_b   1.000
_cell.length_c   1.000
_cell.angle_alpha   90.00
_cell.angle_beta   90.00
_cell.angle_gamma   90.00
#
_symmetry.space_group_name_H-M   'P 1'
#
loop_
_entity.id
_entity.type
_entity.pdbx_description
1 polymer ?
#
loop_
_entity_poly.entity_id
_entity_poly.type
_entity_poly.pdbx_seq_one_letter_code
_entity_poly.pdbx_strand_id
1 'polypeptide(L)' 'MADELYDLKGIAELTGLSVGTVRVYFARSKDARKAGLTEVTPGSGEALPEPDYRIGQSPAWKLETLQPWLDARSS' A
#
# COMPACT_ATOMS: atom_id res chain seq x y z
N MET A 1 0.12 -15.58 -16.84
CA MET A 1 -0.86 -15.14 -15.83
C MET A 1 -0.82 -13.62 -15.85
N ALA A 2 -1.95 -12.95 -16.05
CA ALA A 2 -1.96 -11.48 -15.99
C ALA A 2 -1.59 -11.08 -14.55
N ASP A 3 -0.57 -10.24 -14.41
CA ASP A 3 -0.14 -9.70 -13.12
C ASP A 3 -1.27 -8.77 -12.65
N GLU A 4 -2.07 -9.22 -11.68
CA GLU A 4 -3.21 -8.45 -11.18
C GLU A 4 -2.68 -7.28 -10.36
N LEU A 5 -2.94 -6.07 -10.87
CA LEU A 5 -2.53 -4.83 -10.24
C LEU A 5 -3.67 -4.28 -9.40
N TYR A 6 -3.39 -4.01 -8.14
CA TYR A 6 -4.31 -3.41 -7.20
C TYR A 6 -4.04 -1.92 -7.11
N ASP A 7 -5.07 -1.11 -7.34
CA ASP A 7 -5.05 0.31 -7.01
C ASP A 7 -5.49 0.53 -5.55
N LEU A 8 -5.62 1.79 -5.14
CA LEU A 8 -6.09 2.14 -3.79
C LEU A 8 -7.48 1.56 -3.48
N LYS A 9 -8.33 1.37 -4.50
CA LYS A 9 -9.66 0.79 -4.33
C LYS A 9 -9.57 -0.72 -4.18
N GLY A 10 -8.78 -1.39 -5.02
CA GLY A 10 -8.51 -2.82 -4.91
C GLY A 10 -7.91 -3.18 -3.56
N ILE A 11 -6.99 -2.37 -3.04
CA ILE A 11 -6.44 -2.54 -1.68
C ILE A 11 -7.54 -2.38 -0.62
N ALA A 12 -8.43 -1.40 -0.77
CA ALA A 12 -9.55 -1.19 0.15
C ALA A 12 -10.47 -2.42 0.18
N GLU A 13 -10.78 -3.01 -0.98
CA GLU A 13 -11.57 -4.23 -1.09
C GLU A 13 -10.87 -5.45 -0.48
N LEU A 14 -9.56 -5.63 -0.74
CA LEU A 14 -8.75 -6.69 -0.14
C LEU A 14 -8.68 -6.61 1.39
N THR A 15 -8.65 -5.39 1.92
CA THR A 15 -8.45 -5.15 3.36
C THR A 15 -9.74 -4.97 4.15
N GLY A 16 -10.88 -4.80 3.46
CA GLY A 16 -12.14 -4.37 4.06
C GLY A 16 -12.11 -2.94 4.60
N LEU A 17 -11.10 -2.13 4.24
CA LEU A 17 -10.97 -0.75 4.68
C LEU A 17 -11.68 0.21 3.72
N SER A 18 -11.88 1.45 4.16
CA SER A 18 -12.34 2.51 3.27
C SER A 18 -11.20 2.98 2.35
N VAL A 19 -11.51 3.37 1.11
CA VAL A 19 -10.54 3.98 0.19
C VAL A 19 -9.87 5.23 0.80
N GLY A 20 -10.59 5.97 1.65
CA GLY A 20 -10.05 7.11 2.39
C GLY A 20 -8.94 6.71 3.35
N THR A 21 -9.12 5.61 4.09
CA THR A 21 -8.09 5.05 4.98
C THR A 21 -6.85 4.64 4.19
N VAL A 22 -7.02 3.93 3.08
CA VAL A 22 -5.92 3.50 2.20
C VAL A 22 -5.17 4.72 1.63
N ARG A 23 -5.88 5.79 1.27
CA ARG A 23 -5.26 7.06 0.85
C ARG A 23 -4.41 7.70 1.96
N VAL A 24 -4.89 7.69 3.20
CA VAL A 24 -4.12 8.19 4.35
C VAL A 24 -2.84 7.38 4.54
N TYR A 25 -2.91 6.05 4.42
CA TYR A 25 -1.73 5.19 4.53
C TYR A 25 -0.72 5.48 3.43
N PHE A 26 -1.20 5.71 2.19
CA PHE A 26 -0.31 6.09 1.09
C PHE A 26 0.36 7.45 1.31
N ALA A 27 -0.38 8.43 1.85
CA ALA A 27 0.16 9.75 2.20
C ALA A 27 1.23 9.64 3.29
N ARG A 28 0.95 8.88 4.36
CA ARG A 28 1.91 8.62 5.44
C ARG A 28 3.18 7.94 4.94
N SER A 29 3.06 6.99 4.02
CA SER A 29 4.24 6.38 3.38
C SER A 29 5.08 7.40 2.60
N LYS A 30 4.44 8.35 1.91
CA LYS A 30 5.16 9.43 1.22
C LYS A 30 5.89 10.34 2.20
N ASP A 31 5.25 10.70 3.29
CA ASP A 31 5.85 11.55 4.33
C ASP A 31 7.00 10.83 5.05
N ALA A 32 6.84 9.55 5.38
CA ALA A 32 7.88 8.72 5.97
C ALA A 32 9.12 8.61 5.05
N ARG A 33 8.91 8.34 3.74
CA ARG A 33 10.00 8.34 2.76
C ARG A 33 10.68 9.70 2.63
N LYS A 34 9.90 10.79 2.64
CA LYS A 34 10.44 12.16 2.61
C LYS A 34 11.28 12.46 3.86
N ALA A 35 10.92 11.90 5.00
CA ALA A 35 11.68 12.00 6.25
C ALA A 35 12.93 11.08 6.28
N GLY A 36 13.19 10.30 5.21
CA GLY A 36 14.31 9.36 5.16
C GLY A 36 14.07 8.07 5.93
N LEU A 37 12.83 7.80 6.36
CA LEU A 37 12.43 6.54 6.97
C LEU A 37 12.20 5.52 5.86
N THR A 38 13.24 4.79 5.50
CA THR A 38 13.22 3.75 4.45
C THR A 38 12.46 2.50 4.89
N GLU A 39 12.51 2.20 6.19
CA GLU A 39 11.67 1.18 6.83
C GLU A 39 10.45 1.87 7.41
N VAL A 40 9.43 2.06 6.58
CA VAL A 40 8.08 2.13 7.16
C VAL A 40 7.77 0.71 7.58
N THR A 41 8.02 0.40 8.85
CA THR A 41 8.02 -0.95 9.40
C THR A 41 6.80 -1.72 8.89
N PRO A 42 6.98 -2.78 8.08
CA PRO A 42 5.89 -3.69 7.76
C PRO A 42 5.46 -4.33 9.09
N GLY A 43 4.42 -3.78 9.71
CA GLY A 43 4.05 -4.11 11.08
C GLY A 43 3.16 -3.08 11.75
N SER A 44 3.31 -1.78 11.44
CA SER A 44 2.43 -0.77 12.04
C SER A 44 1.02 -0.76 11.42
N GLY A 45 0.80 -1.44 10.29
CA GLY A 45 -0.47 -1.44 9.57
C GLY A 45 -0.89 -0.09 8.97
N GLU A 46 -0.15 0.99 9.24
CA GLU A 46 -0.53 2.38 8.99
C GLU A 46 0.10 3.02 7.75
N ALA A 47 0.99 2.31 7.05
CA ALA A 47 1.67 2.82 5.87
C ALA A 47 1.81 1.74 4.79
N LEU A 48 1.48 2.10 3.55
CA LEU A 48 1.56 1.23 2.38
C LEU A 48 2.98 1.10 1.82
N PRO A 49 3.31 -0.06 1.20
CA PRO A 49 4.57 -0.26 0.48
C PRO A 49 4.68 0.67 -0.74
N GLU A 50 5.85 0.70 -1.37
CA GLU A 50 6.03 1.49 -2.59
C GLU A 50 5.21 0.88 -3.74
N PRO A 51 4.47 1.68 -4.52
CA PRO A 51 3.77 1.15 -5.68
C PRO A 51 4.75 0.67 -6.74
N ASP A 52 4.53 -0.54 -7.23
CA ASP A 52 5.28 -1.14 -8.34
C ASP A 52 5.12 -0.34 -9.63
N TYR A 53 3.92 0.20 -9.84
CA TYR A 53 3.59 0.97 -11.04
C TYR A 53 2.81 2.24 -10.71
N ARG A 54 2.89 3.21 -11.62
CA ARG A 54 1.99 4.36 -11.64
C ARG A 54 1.31 4.42 -12.99
N ILE A 55 0.00 4.18 -13.00
CA ILE A 55 -0.83 4.26 -14.19
C ILE A 55 -1.43 5.66 -14.22
N GLY A 56 -0.78 6.57 -14.94
CA GLY A 56 -1.10 8.00 -14.91
C GLY A 56 -0.83 8.63 -13.54
N GLN A 57 -1.87 9.09 -12.86
CA GLN A 57 -1.79 9.64 -11.49
C GLN A 57 -2.12 8.61 -10.40
N SER A 58 -2.53 7.40 -10.80
CA SER A 58 -2.96 6.35 -9.87
C SER A 58 -1.79 5.40 -9.57
N PRO A 59 -1.43 5.21 -8.28
CA PRO A 59 -0.48 4.17 -7.90
C PRO A 59 -1.13 2.79 -8.02
N ALA A 60 -0.32 1.81 -8.41
CA ALA A 60 -0.72 0.42 -8.58
C ALA A 60 0.35 -0.49 -7.96
N TRP A 61 -0.10 -1.53 -7.28
CA TRP A 61 0.73 -2.51 -6.59
C TRP A 61 0.44 -3.90 -7.11
N LYS A 62 1.46 -4.76 -7.07
CA LYS A 62 1.28 -6.18 -7.24
C LYS A 62 0.83 -6.83 -5.94
N LEU A 63 0.21 -8.00 -6.05
CA LEU A 63 -0.14 -8.80 -4.87
C LEU A 63 1.11 -9.17 -4.06
N GLU A 64 2.20 -9.56 -4.72
CA GLU A 64 3.48 -9.92 -4.08
C GLU A 64 4.04 -8.80 -3.20
N THR A 65 3.90 -7.54 -3.63
CA THR A 65 4.35 -6.35 -2.90
C THR A 65 3.42 -6.03 -1.72
N LEU A 66 2.11 -6.29 -1.88
CA LEU A 66 1.12 -6.07 -0.81
C LEU A 66 1.11 -7.19 0.23
N GLN A 67 1.43 -8.43 -0.15
CA GLN A 67 1.35 -9.61 0.70
C GLN A 67 2.03 -9.43 2.08
N PRO A 68 3.30 -9.01 2.18
CA PRO A 68 3.94 -8.82 3.49
C PRO A 68 3.26 -7.74 4.33
N TRP A 69 2.70 -6.72 3.69
CA TRP A 69 1.94 -5.67 4.37
C TRP A 69 0.56 -6.17 4.85
N LEU A 70 -0.11 -7.01 4.05
CA LEU A 70 -1.36 -7.65 4.40
C LEU A 70 -1.19 -8.62 5.58
N ASP A 71 -0.17 -9.47 5.53
CA ASP A 71 0.19 -10.40 6.61
C ASP A 71 0.48 -9.65 7.91
N ALA A 72 1.29 -8.59 7.85
CA ALA A 72 1.60 -7.75 9.01
C ALA A 72 0.37 -7.07 9.64
N ARG A 73 -0.70 -6.86 8.87
CA ARG A 73 -1.94 -6.22 9.36
C ARG A 73 -2.95 -7.23 9.93
N SER A 74 -2.86 -8.49 9.54
CA SER A 74 -3.72 -9.57 10.05
C SER A 74 -3.17 -10.22 11.32
N SER A 75 -1.93 -9.87 11.73
CA SER A 75 -1.24 -10.45 12.88
C SER A 75 -1.39 -9.64 14.16
#